data_AF-A0AB40CV69-F1
#
_entry.id   AF-A0AB40CV69-F1
#
_cell.length_a   1.000
_cell.length_b   1.000
_cell.length_c   1.000
_cell.angle_alpha   90.00
_cell.angle_beta   90.00
_cell.angle_gamma   90.00
#
_symmetry.space_group_name_H-M   'P 1'
#
loop_
_entity.id
_entity.type
_entity.pdbx_description
1 polymer ?
#
loop_
_entity_poly.entity_id
_entity_poly.type
_entity_poly.pdbx_seq_one_letter_code
_entity_poly.pdbx_strand_id
1 'polypeptide(L)'
;MVRFKNDMAPRSKLSGMQKQVLGLYRDFLRAARKKPPEERNRIRSIISSEFHEKAKNVDRKNFLYIEYLMRRGKKQLEQLNNPETVSLSTFKFASSSAAINPSLDNQNSNISSSELHAAEPDKEPAAKATVQ
;
A
#
# COMPACT_ATOMS: atom_id res chain seq x y z
N MET A 1 7.03 38.48 29.46
CA MET A 1 8.08 37.70 28.75
C MET A 1 8.04 36.26 29.26
N VAL A 2 7.26 35.40 28.59
CA VAL A 2 6.98 34.02 29.06
C VAL A 2 8.13 33.13 28.59
N ARG A 3 8.91 32.59 29.54
CA ARG A 3 10.00 31.65 29.27
C ARG A 3 9.40 30.32 28.81
N PHE A 4 9.54 29.99 27.54
CA PHE A 4 9.42 28.61 27.08
C PHE A 4 10.58 27.82 27.71
N LYS A 5 10.30 27.06 28.76
CA LYS A 5 11.18 26.01 29.24
C LYS A 5 11.31 25.00 28.11
N ASN A 6 12.43 25.06 27.39
CA ASN A 6 12.94 23.91 26.67
C ASN A 6 13.38 22.89 27.73
N ASP A 7 12.43 22.12 28.24
CA ASP A 7 12.70 20.86 28.93
C ASP A 7 13.18 19.86 27.86
N MET A 8 14.36 20.11 27.32
CA MET A 8 15.10 19.18 26.48
C MET A 8 15.62 18.08 27.41
N ALA A 9 14.74 17.14 27.75
CA ALA A 9 15.14 15.81 28.19
C ALA A 9 16.27 15.33 27.26
N PRO A 10 17.33 14.70 27.79
CA PRO A 10 18.46 14.28 26.98
C PRO A 10 17.91 13.46 25.81
N ARG A 11 18.11 13.93 24.58
CA ARG A 11 17.66 13.23 23.37
C ARG A 11 18.39 11.90 23.36
N SER A 12 17.71 10.86 23.82
CA SER A 12 18.20 9.49 23.76
C SER A 12 18.62 9.23 22.33
N LYS A 13 19.90 8.91 22.13
CA LYS A 13 20.46 8.67 20.80
C LYS A 13 19.64 7.56 20.16
N LEU A 14 18.95 7.89 19.06
CA LEU A 14 18.18 6.91 18.31
C LEU A 14 19.12 5.83 17.76
N SER A 15 18.70 4.57 17.90
CA SER A 15 19.36 3.42 17.29
C SER A 15 19.42 3.57 15.76
N GLY A 16 20.40 2.92 15.11
CA GLY A 16 20.49 2.88 13.66
C GLY A 16 19.18 2.44 12.99
N MET A 17 18.54 1.41 13.54
CA MET A 17 17.24 0.92 13.06
C MET A 17 16.15 1.99 13.18
N GLN A 18 16.08 2.69 14.32
CA GLN A 18 15.10 3.77 14.52
C GLN A 18 15.31 4.92 13.53
N LYS A 19 16.57 5.27 13.23
CA LYS A 19 16.89 6.26 12.20
C LYS A 19 16.45 5.80 10.81
N GLN A 20 16.63 4.53 10.49
CA GLN A 20 16.17 3.96 9.21
C GLN A 20 14.65 4.01 9.09
N VAL A 21 13.91 3.62 10.13
CA VAL A 21 12.44 3.68 10.17
C VAL A 21 11.95 5.12 9.98
N LEU A 22 12.54 6.08 10.68
CA LEU A 22 12.19 7.49 10.53
C LEU A 22 12.58 8.05 9.16
N GLY A 23 13.69 7.60 8.58
CA GLY A 23 14.09 7.92 7.21
C GLY A 23 12.99 7.52 6.22
N LEU A 24 12.58 6.26 6.27
CA LEU A 24 11.52 5.74 5.41
C LEU A 24 10.21 6.51 5.57
N TYR A 25 9.78 6.80 6.81
CA TYR A 25 8.58 7.60 7.06
C TYR A 25 8.67 8.97 6.39
N ARG A 26 9.82 9.64 6.51
CA ARG A 26 10.04 10.96 5.89
C ARG A 26 10.03 10.87 4.37
N ASP A 27 10.56 9.81 3.80
CA ASP A 27 10.59 9.62 2.36
C ASP A 27 9.19 9.40 1.78
N PHE A 28 8.33 8.66 2.48
CA PHE A 28 6.91 8.58 2.17
C PHE A 28 6.23 9.95 2.17
N LEU A 29 6.47 10.78 3.20
CA LEU A 29 5.93 12.13 3.25
C LEU A 29 6.46 13.03 2.12
N ARG A 30 7.72 12.84 1.69
CA ARG A 30 8.28 13.55 0.53
C ARG A 30 7.62 13.10 -0.77
N ALA A 31 7.43 11.80 -0.97
CA ALA A 31 6.75 11.26 -2.13
C ALA A 31 5.28 11.74 -2.21
N ALA A 32 4.57 11.77 -1.09
CA ALA A 32 3.20 12.27 -1.00
C ALA A 32 3.09 13.75 -1.46
N ARG A 33 4.10 14.59 -1.21
CA ARG A 33 4.09 15.99 -1.66
C ARG A 33 4.16 16.18 -3.17
N LYS A 34 4.61 15.16 -3.90
CA LYS A 34 4.64 15.17 -5.37
C LYS A 34 3.28 14.87 -6.00
N LYS A 35 2.30 14.43 -5.20
CA LYS A 35 0.95 14.07 -5.63
C LYS A 35 -0.01 15.27 -5.52
N PRO A 36 -1.15 15.27 -6.23
CA PRO A 36 -2.15 16.34 -6.15
C PRO A 36 -2.65 16.60 -4.72
N PRO A 37 -3.11 17.82 -4.38
CA PRO A 37 -3.45 18.20 -3.00
C PRO A 37 -4.48 17.28 -2.31
N GLU A 38 -5.49 16.82 -3.05
CA GLU A 38 -6.52 15.93 -2.52
C GLU A 38 -5.96 14.56 -2.14
N GLU A 39 -5.14 13.98 -3.02
CA GLU A 39 -4.55 12.66 -2.82
C GLU A 39 -3.46 12.71 -1.74
N ARG A 40 -2.65 13.77 -1.74
CA ARG A 40 -1.58 14.01 -0.74
C ARG A 40 -2.08 13.89 0.69
N ASN A 41 -3.24 14.48 0.99
CA ASN A 41 -3.80 14.47 2.35
C ASN A 41 -4.24 13.06 2.76
N ARG A 42 -4.88 12.33 1.83
CA ARG A 42 -5.29 10.93 2.06
C ARG A 42 -4.07 10.03 2.27
N ILE A 43 -3.08 10.12 1.38
CA ILE A 43 -1.81 9.37 1.45
C ILE A 43 -1.13 9.63 2.80
N ARG A 44 -0.99 10.90 3.19
CA ARG A 44 -0.39 11.27 4.48
C ARG A 44 -1.13 10.64 5.67
N SER A 45 -2.47 10.72 5.68
CA SER A 45 -3.29 10.15 6.76
C SER A 45 -3.06 8.65 6.90
N ILE A 46 -3.03 7.92 5.79
CA ILE A 46 -2.80 6.47 5.76
C ILE A 46 -1.41 6.12 6.28
N ILE A 47 -0.36 6.77 5.74
CA ILE A 47 1.03 6.52 6.15
C ILE A 47 1.20 6.83 7.64
N SER A 48 0.72 7.98 8.11
CA SER A 48 0.84 8.35 9.53
C SER A 48 0.13 7.36 10.44
N SER A 49 -1.07 6.91 10.07
CA SER A 49 -1.83 5.93 10.86
C SER A 49 -1.09 4.60 10.91
N GLU A 50 -0.60 4.11 9.78
CA GLU A 50 0.09 2.82 9.74
C GLU A 50 1.41 2.84 10.54
N PHE A 51 2.26 3.86 10.34
CA PHE A 51 3.50 3.96 11.11
C PHE A 51 3.23 4.07 12.61
N HIS A 52 2.16 4.77 13.02
CA HIS A 52 1.74 4.84 14.41
C HIS A 52 1.28 3.48 14.95
N GLU A 53 0.42 2.78 14.22
CA GLU A 53 -0.06 1.45 14.58
C GLU A 53 1.08 0.43 14.67
N LYS A 54 2.03 0.45 13.74
CA LYS A 54 3.21 -0.44 13.82
C LYS A 54 4.11 -0.06 15.00
N ALA A 55 4.33 1.23 15.27
CA ALA A 55 5.13 1.65 16.42
C ALA A 55 4.51 1.25 17.77
N LYS A 56 3.19 1.10 17.83
CA LYS A 56 2.45 0.65 19.02
C LYS A 56 2.45 -0.88 19.17
N ASN A 57 2.24 -1.60 18.07
CA ASN A 57 1.97 -3.04 18.10
C ASN A 57 3.21 -3.92 17.84
N VAL A 58 4.31 -3.36 17.34
CA VAL A 58 5.55 -4.10 17.07
C VAL A 58 6.52 -3.98 18.24
N ASP A 59 6.96 -5.11 18.78
CA ASP A 59 8.02 -5.14 19.78
C ASP A 59 9.32 -4.55 19.21
N ARG A 60 9.90 -3.60 19.95
CA ARG A 60 11.15 -2.92 19.62
C ARG A 60 12.35 -3.87 19.52
N LYS A 61 12.26 -5.05 20.16
CA LYS A 61 13.30 -6.09 20.11
C LYS A 61 13.14 -7.05 18.92
N ASN A 62 12.02 -7.01 18.20
CA ASN A 62 11.80 -7.87 17.05
C ASN A 62 12.46 -7.28 15.78
N PHE A 63 13.80 -7.28 15.77
CA PHE A 63 14.59 -6.69 14.69
C PHE A 63 14.28 -7.30 13.33
N LEU A 64 14.09 -8.63 13.27
CA LEU A 64 13.79 -9.33 12.02
C LEU A 64 12.45 -8.86 11.41
N TYR A 65 11.42 -8.70 12.24
CA TYR A 65 10.14 -8.20 11.76
C TYR A 65 10.20 -6.73 11.38
N ILE A 66 10.92 -5.89 12.14
CA ILE A 66 11.13 -4.49 11.78
C ILE A 66 11.87 -4.37 10.45
N GLU A 67 12.88 -5.20 10.21
CA GLU A 67 13.58 -5.25 8.91
C GLU A 67 12.67 -5.68 7.77
N TYR A 68 11.82 -6.69 8.00
CA TYR A 68 10.84 -7.11 7.01
C TYR A 68 9.90 -5.96 6.65
N LEU A 69 9.36 -5.25 7.64
CA LEU A 69 8.51 -4.08 7.43
C LEU A 69 9.27 -2.95 6.71
N MET A 70 10.54 -2.74 7.05
CA MET A 70 11.40 -1.77 6.37
C MET A 70 11.58 -2.10 4.88
N ARG A 71 11.86 -3.37 4.55
CA ARG A 71 12.02 -3.83 3.16
C ARG A 71 10.70 -3.69 2.39
N ARG A 72 9.58 -4.08 2.99
CA ARG A 72 8.23 -3.93 2.40
C ARG A 72 7.90 -2.46 2.15
N GLY A 73 8.14 -1.61 3.14
CA GLY A 73 7.87 -0.18 3.04
C GLY A 73 8.72 0.52 1.98
N LYS A 74 9.97 0.09 1.76
CA LYS A 74 10.79 0.60 0.64
C LYS A 74 10.17 0.27 -0.72
N LYS A 75 9.70 -0.97 -0.93
CA LYS A 75 8.99 -1.34 -2.17
C LYS A 75 7.71 -0.52 -2.37
N GLN A 76 6.95 -0.27 -1.30
CA GLN A 76 5.77 0.58 -1.36
C GLN A 76 6.13 2.04 -1.67
N LEU A 77 7.24 2.55 -1.14
CA LEU A 77 7.73 3.89 -1.46
C LEU A 77 8.15 4.01 -2.93
N GLU A 78 8.79 2.98 -3.51
CA GLU A 78 9.12 2.93 -4.93
C GLU A 78 7.85 2.98 -5.79
N GLN A 79 6.83 2.20 -5.43
CA GLN A 79 5.51 2.27 -6.07
C GLN A 79 4.91 3.68 -5.96
N LEU A 80 4.94 4.32 -4.79
CA LEU A 80 4.41 5.68 -4.63
C LEU A 80 5.11 6.73 -5.48
N ASN A 81 6.40 6.55 -5.75
CA ASN A 81 7.14 7.45 -6.61
C ASN A 81 6.89 7.19 -8.11
N ASN A 82 6.30 6.05 -8.49
CA ASN A 82 5.97 5.78 -9.88
C ASN A 82 4.78 6.67 -10.32
N PRO A 83 4.91 7.44 -11.41
CA PRO A 83 3.84 8.30 -11.92
C PRO A 83 2.62 7.51 -12.43
N GLU A 84 2.80 6.28 -12.95
CA GLU A 84 1.73 5.47 -13.53
C GLU A 84 0.79 4.86 -12.48
N THR A 85 1.27 4.68 -11.25
CA THR A 85 0.47 4.16 -10.15
C THR A 85 -0.20 5.32 -9.41
N VAL A 86 -1.25 5.88 -10.02
CA VAL A 86 -2.04 7.02 -9.49
C VAL A 86 -3.13 6.56 -8.51
N SER A 87 -3.26 5.25 -8.25
CA SER A 87 -4.34 4.76 -7.40
C SER A 87 -3.86 4.32 -6.02
N LEU A 88 -4.42 4.98 -4.99
CA LEU A 88 -4.42 4.55 -3.59
C LEU A 88 -4.82 3.08 -3.40
N SER A 89 -5.53 2.48 -4.38
CA SER A 89 -5.91 1.05 -4.38
C SER A 89 -4.70 0.10 -4.49
N THR A 90 -3.60 0.52 -5.12
CA THR A 90 -2.35 -0.26 -5.16
C THR A 90 -1.66 -0.27 -3.80
N PHE A 91 -1.88 0.75 -2.97
CA PHE A 91 -1.41 0.80 -1.59
C PHE A 91 -2.29 -0.06 -0.70
N LYS A 92 -2.25 -1.38 -0.89
CA LYS A 92 -2.67 -2.37 0.12
C LYS A 92 -1.70 -2.27 1.31
N PHE A 93 -1.83 -1.21 2.08
CA PHE A 93 -1.39 -1.16 3.47
C PHE A 93 -2.32 -2.10 4.22
N ALA A 94 -1.97 -3.39 4.19
CA ALA A 94 -2.74 -4.42 4.85
C ALA A 94 -2.91 -4.00 6.32
N SER A 95 -4.13 -3.58 6.65
CA SER A 95 -4.58 -3.44 8.03
C SER A 95 -4.24 -4.76 8.72
N SER A 96 -3.33 -4.71 9.68
CA SER A 96 -2.85 -5.89 10.39
C SER A 96 -3.86 -6.35 11.44
N SER A 97 -5.10 -6.56 11.03
CA SER A 97 -6.15 -7.18 11.83
C SER A 97 -6.54 -8.57 11.34
N ALA A 98 -5.93 -9.10 10.27
CA ALA A 98 -6.18 -10.47 9.83
C ALA A 98 -4.95 -11.14 9.21
N ALA A 99 -4.75 -12.40 9.58
CA ALA A 99 -3.87 -13.40 8.98
C ALA A 99 -2.37 -13.34 9.35
N ILE A 100 -2.07 -13.98 10.48
CA ILE A 100 -0.98 -14.95 10.53
C ILE A 100 -1.33 -16.04 9.51
N ASN A 101 -0.57 -16.12 8.40
CA ASN A 101 -0.27 -17.28 7.55
C ASN A 101 0.07 -16.80 6.12
N PRO A 102 1.29 -17.01 5.62
CA PRO A 102 1.62 -16.75 4.22
C PRO A 102 1.13 -17.94 3.38
N SER A 103 -0.16 -17.98 3.06
CA SER A 103 -0.66 -18.86 2.00
C SER A 103 -0.73 -18.06 0.69
N LEU A 104 -0.02 -18.57 -0.30
CA LEU A 104 -0.02 -18.10 -1.68
C LEU A 104 -1.39 -18.37 -2.30
N ASP A 105 -2.26 -17.36 -2.35
CA ASP A 105 -3.43 -17.38 -3.21
C ASP A 105 -3.53 -16.05 -3.96
N ASN A 106 -2.81 -15.97 -5.09
CA ASN A 106 -3.04 -14.96 -6.11
C ASN A 106 -3.97 -15.57 -7.17
N GLN A 107 -5.26 -15.59 -6.87
CA GLN A 107 -6.33 -15.85 -7.83
C GLN A 107 -7.04 -14.53 -8.15
N ASN A 108 -6.83 -14.09 -9.40
CA ASN A 108 -7.73 -13.40 -10.34
C ASN A 108 -8.50 -12.11 -9.97
N SER A 109 -8.35 -11.11 -10.86
CA SER A 109 -9.40 -10.58 -11.76
C SER A 109 -8.83 -9.33 -12.47
N ASN A 110 -8.29 -9.43 -13.68
CA ASN A 110 -8.98 -9.39 -14.97
C ASN A 110 -10.29 -8.58 -14.99
N ILE A 111 -10.21 -7.31 -15.40
CA ILE A 111 -11.32 -6.54 -16.00
C ILE A 111 -10.77 -5.65 -17.14
N SER A 112 -10.88 -6.19 -18.36
CA SER A 112 -11.42 -5.61 -19.60
C SER A 112 -10.91 -4.26 -20.16
N SER A 113 -10.47 -4.27 -21.43
CA SER A 113 -11.02 -3.44 -22.53
C SER A 113 -10.35 -3.73 -23.90
N SER A 114 -11.14 -3.49 -24.96
CA SER A 114 -10.87 -3.41 -26.43
C SER A 114 -10.72 -4.73 -27.20
N GLU A 115 -11.27 -4.97 -28.40
CA GLU A 115 -12.11 -4.22 -29.35
C GLU A 115 -12.63 -5.21 -30.45
N LEU A 116 -13.91 -5.07 -30.83
CA LEU A 116 -14.53 -5.13 -32.17
C LEU A 116 -14.07 -6.14 -33.27
N HIS A 117 -15.02 -6.96 -33.74
CA HIS A 117 -15.29 -7.11 -35.19
C HIS A 117 -16.74 -7.53 -35.53
N ALA A 118 -17.34 -6.68 -36.35
CA ALA A 118 -18.47 -6.74 -37.29
C ALA A 118 -19.49 -7.92 -37.37
N ALA A 119 -20.75 -7.47 -37.52
CA ALA A 119 -21.96 -8.07 -38.09
C ALA A 119 -21.80 -9.10 -39.23
N GLU A 120 -22.68 -10.12 -39.28
CA GLU A 120 -23.93 -10.15 -40.08
C GLU A 120 -24.69 -11.50 -39.93
N PRO A 121 -25.97 -11.60 -40.38
CA PRO A 121 -27.00 -12.48 -39.81
C PRO A 121 -27.33 -13.75 -40.63
N ASP A 122 -28.31 -14.51 -40.10
CA ASP A 122 -29.17 -15.51 -40.75
C ASP A 122 -28.61 -16.91 -41.04
N LYS A 123 -29.00 -17.89 -40.20
CA LYS A 123 -29.97 -18.97 -40.57
C LYS A 123 -30.11 -20.06 -39.49
N GLU A 124 -31.29 -20.10 -38.90
CA GLU A 124 -32.02 -21.30 -38.46
C GLU A 124 -32.17 -22.28 -39.69
N PRO A 125 -32.23 -23.64 -39.57
CA PRO A 125 -33.11 -24.33 -38.64
C PRO A 125 -32.69 -25.66 -37.99
N ALA A 126 -33.22 -25.80 -36.77
CA ALA A 126 -34.02 -26.90 -36.23
C ALA A 126 -33.85 -28.36 -36.74
N ALA A 127 -33.81 -29.22 -35.72
CA ALA A 127 -34.47 -30.52 -35.63
C ALA A 127 -33.89 -31.70 -36.41
N LYS A 128 -33.29 -32.63 -35.64
CA LYS A 128 -33.45 -34.08 -35.89
C LYS A 128 -33.63 -34.83 -34.57
N ALA A 129 -34.88 -35.19 -34.28
CA ALA A 129 -35.24 -36.31 -33.42
C ALA A 129 -36.67 -36.78 -33.78
N THR A 130 -36.92 -38.09 -33.65
CA THR A 130 -38.16 -38.86 -33.94
C THR A 130 -38.08 -39.64 -35.26
N VAL A 131 -37.66 -40.92 -35.28
CA VAL A 131 -38.34 -42.18 -34.85
C VAL A 131 -39.38 -42.67 -35.87
N GLN A 132 -39.08 -43.80 -36.54
CA GLN A 132 -39.80 -45.08 -36.49
C GLN A 132 -38.95 -46.17 -37.17
#